data_AF-A0A0C9T1G2-F1
#
_entry.id   AF-A0A0C9T1G2-F1
#
_cell.length_a   1.000
_cell.length_b   1.000
_cell.length_c   1.000
_cell.angle_alpha   90.00
_cell.angle_beta   90.00
_cell.angle_gamma   90.00
#
_symmetry.space_group_name_H-M   'P 1'
#
loop_
_entity.id
_entity.type
_entity.pdbx_description
1 polymer ?
#
loop_
_entity_poly.entity_id
_entity_poly.type
_entity_poly.pdbx_seq_one_letter_code
_entity_poly.pdbx_strand_id
1 'polypeptide(L)'
;MPLRTSDERTRKPRKPKIGNTIVPSSYRPFVLASDRLRDWNTPYSTSFISQARQFLGGPAYDHMREVALISCEPKTRSGYGAGLLRFTQYCDALGIPEADRMPASELLLAGFASSAAAKVSGGAADTWLAGVHKWHVIHSAPWHGGALLSAVLTGVEKCTPATSRRELRPPITFEHMQALFAGLNLKNTRDAAVWAVASVAYWACCRYDHHLVLVHLML
;
A
#
# COMPACT_ATOMS: atom_id res chain seq x y z
N MET A 1 16.92 -5.63 -23.19
CA MET A 1 17.60 -4.64 -22.32
C MET A 1 17.25 -5.01 -20.88
N PRO A 2 18.20 -5.49 -20.05
CA PRO A 2 17.88 -5.83 -18.67
C PRO A 2 17.54 -4.56 -17.90
N LEU A 3 16.35 -4.52 -17.28
CA LEU A 3 15.96 -3.46 -16.37
C LEU A 3 16.94 -3.47 -15.19
N ARG A 4 17.64 -2.35 -14.98
CA ARG A 4 18.65 -2.17 -13.92
C ARG A 4 18.14 -2.72 -12.59
N THR A 5 18.72 -3.80 -12.11
CA THR A 5 18.64 -4.19 -10.71
C THR A 5 19.64 -3.33 -9.95
N SER A 6 19.15 -2.38 -9.17
CA SER A 6 19.96 -1.81 -8.09
C SER A 6 20.42 -2.95 -7.19
N ASP A 7 21.69 -2.91 -6.82
CA ASP A 7 22.43 -3.80 -5.93
C ASP A 7 21.57 -4.37 -4.77
N GLU A 8 20.84 -5.47 -5.02
CA GLU A 8 19.93 -6.08 -4.06
C GLU A 8 20.71 -7.10 -3.25
N ARG A 9 21.23 -6.67 -2.08
CA ARG A 9 21.55 -7.60 -0.99
C ARG A 9 20.41 -8.61 -0.86
N THR A 10 20.68 -9.89 -1.09
CA THR A 10 19.68 -10.96 -1.06
C THR A 10 19.01 -11.02 0.31
N ARG A 11 17.80 -10.46 0.41
CA ARG A 11 17.04 -10.46 1.66
C ARG A 11 16.44 -11.84 1.86
N LYS A 12 16.72 -12.47 3.00
CA LYS A 12 16.14 -13.78 3.35
C LYS A 12 14.80 -13.61 4.07
N PRO A 13 13.77 -14.41 3.73
CA PRO A 13 12.53 -14.46 4.51
C PRO A 13 12.82 -14.78 5.98
N ARG A 14 12.25 -13.98 6.89
CA ARG A 14 12.37 -14.19 8.34
C ARG A 14 11.27 -15.10 8.83
N LYS A 15 11.59 -16.01 9.77
CA LYS A 15 10.62 -16.88 10.43
C LYS A 15 9.39 -16.05 10.88
N PRO A 16 8.16 -16.50 10.61
CA PRO A 16 6.97 -15.76 11.01
C PRO A 16 6.94 -15.54 12.51
N LYS A 17 6.58 -14.33 12.93
CA LYS A 17 6.22 -14.06 14.33
C LYS A 17 4.94 -14.81 14.68
N ILE A 18 4.73 -15.07 15.97
CA ILE A 18 3.48 -15.62 16.50
C ILE A 18 2.30 -14.76 15.98
N GLY A 19 1.24 -15.39 15.45
CA GLY A 19 0.10 -14.71 14.85
C GLY A 19 0.27 -14.30 13.37
N ASN A 20 1.41 -14.57 12.74
CA ASN A 20 1.67 -14.33 11.31
C ASN A 20 1.89 -15.64 10.52
N THR A 21 1.34 -16.74 11.01
CA THR A 21 1.38 -18.07 10.36
C THR A 21 0.13 -18.29 9.50
N ILE A 22 0.27 -19.12 8.47
CA ILE A 22 -0.81 -19.58 7.58
C ILE A 22 -0.77 -21.11 7.50
N VAL A 23 -1.86 -21.72 7.07
CA VAL A 23 -1.88 -23.15 6.74
C VAL A 23 -0.94 -23.39 5.56
N PRO A 24 0.00 -24.36 5.66
CA PRO A 24 0.92 -24.68 4.58
C PRO A 24 0.17 -25.02 3.28
N SER A 25 0.63 -24.45 2.17
CA SER A 25 0.05 -24.66 0.84
C SER A 25 1.14 -24.53 -0.22
N SER A 26 1.08 -25.37 -1.25
CA SER A 26 1.97 -25.28 -2.41
C SER A 26 1.79 -23.98 -3.18
N TYR A 27 0.61 -23.36 -3.09
CA TYR A 27 0.30 -22.09 -3.72
C TYR A 27 0.86 -20.87 -2.98
N ARG A 28 1.33 -21.03 -1.74
CA ARG A 28 1.84 -19.93 -0.90
C ARG A 28 3.19 -20.30 -0.28
N PRO A 29 4.26 -20.33 -1.09
CA PRO A 29 5.59 -20.60 -0.58
C PRO A 29 6.02 -19.54 0.45
N PHE A 30 6.98 -19.93 1.28
CA PHE A 30 7.55 -19.06 2.30
C PHE A 30 8.53 -18.05 1.68
N VAL A 31 8.01 -16.86 1.35
CA VAL A 31 8.73 -15.77 0.66
C VAL A 31 8.69 -14.44 1.43
N LEU A 32 9.46 -13.44 0.99
CA LEU A 32 9.40 -12.10 1.57
C LEU A 32 8.02 -11.48 1.37
N ALA A 33 7.64 -10.55 2.25
CA ALA A 33 6.38 -9.83 2.10
C ALA A 33 6.29 -9.10 0.74
N SER A 34 7.39 -8.53 0.25
CA SER A 34 7.46 -7.87 -1.06
C SER A 34 7.18 -8.78 -2.25
N ASP A 35 7.35 -10.09 -2.07
CA ASP A 35 7.36 -11.07 -3.17
C ASP A 35 6.06 -11.88 -3.20
N ARG A 36 5.25 -11.82 -2.14
CA ARG A 36 3.95 -12.51 -2.07
C ARG A 36 3.02 -12.18 -3.24
N LEU A 37 3.01 -10.93 -3.69
CA LEU A 37 2.22 -10.52 -4.86
C LEU A 37 2.58 -11.27 -6.14
N ARG A 38 3.82 -11.76 -6.25
CA ARG A 38 4.36 -12.50 -7.39
C ARG A 38 4.23 -14.01 -7.19
N ASP A 39 4.60 -14.49 -6.01
CA ASP A 39 4.85 -15.91 -5.78
C ASP A 39 3.64 -16.63 -5.17
N TRP A 40 2.70 -15.91 -4.56
CA TRP A 40 1.47 -16.50 -4.06
C TRP A 40 0.44 -16.62 -5.17
N ASN A 41 -0.12 -17.81 -5.30
CA ASN A 41 -1.00 -18.22 -6.38
C ASN A 41 -2.29 -18.84 -5.83
N THR A 42 -3.16 -19.23 -6.75
CA THR A 42 -4.34 -20.09 -6.54
C THR A 42 -4.46 -21.07 -7.71
N PRO A 43 -5.35 -22.08 -7.63
CA PRO A 43 -5.70 -22.90 -8.80
C PRO A 43 -6.11 -22.06 -10.02
N TYR A 44 -6.84 -20.96 -9.80
CA TYR A 44 -7.22 -20.01 -10.85
C TYR A 44 -5.99 -19.37 -11.51
N SER A 45 -5.11 -18.75 -10.73
CA SER A 45 -3.96 -18.04 -11.27
C SER A 45 -3.01 -18.99 -11.99
N THR A 46 -2.83 -20.21 -11.48
CA THR A 46 -2.01 -21.25 -12.11
C THR A 46 -2.55 -21.62 -13.49
N SER A 47 -3.86 -21.83 -13.60
CA SER A 47 -4.53 -22.15 -14.87
C SER A 47 -4.43 -20.99 -15.86
N PHE A 48 -4.64 -19.76 -15.38
CA PHE A 48 -4.52 -18.55 -16.20
C PHE A 48 -3.08 -18.35 -16.70
N ILE A 49 -2.08 -18.48 -15.84
CA ILE A 49 -0.65 -18.37 -16.21
C ILE A 49 -0.33 -19.37 -17.32
N SER A 50 -0.78 -20.62 -17.20
CA SER A 50 -0.57 -21.65 -18.22
C SER A 50 -1.15 -21.21 -19.58
N GLN A 51 -2.40 -20.79 -19.62
CA GLN A 51 -3.06 -20.34 -20.85
C GLN A 51 -2.40 -19.09 -21.43
N ALA A 52 -2.07 -18.11 -20.58
CA ALA A 52 -1.43 -16.87 -21.00
C ALA A 52 -0.02 -17.11 -21.55
N ARG A 53 0.77 -18.01 -20.96
CA ARG A 53 2.08 -18.40 -21.48
C ARG A 53 1.99 -19.17 -22.79
N GLN A 54 0.92 -19.93 -23.01
CA GLN A 54 0.66 -20.58 -24.30
C GLN A 54 0.32 -19.57 -25.39
N PHE A 55 -0.43 -18.51 -25.04
CA PHE A 55 -0.84 -17.46 -25.97
C PHE A 55 0.28 -16.45 -26.31
N LEU A 56 0.94 -15.89 -25.30
CA LEU A 56 1.97 -14.85 -25.46
C LEU A 56 3.40 -15.41 -25.59
N GLY A 57 3.62 -16.66 -25.20
CA GLY A 57 4.95 -17.21 -24.93
C GLY A 57 5.43 -16.89 -23.51
N GLY A 58 6.15 -17.84 -22.91
CA GLY A 58 6.68 -17.74 -21.54
C GLY A 58 7.45 -16.43 -21.26
N PRO A 59 8.49 -16.09 -22.05
CA PRO A 59 9.29 -14.89 -21.82
C PRO A 59 8.49 -13.58 -21.90
N ALA A 60 7.56 -13.47 -22.84
CA ALA A 60 6.74 -12.26 -23.01
C ALA A 60 5.76 -12.08 -21.86
N TYR A 61 5.10 -13.17 -21.43
CA TYR A 61 4.22 -13.15 -20.26
C TYR A 61 4.98 -12.79 -18.98
N ASP A 62 6.14 -13.41 -18.76
CA ASP A 62 6.96 -13.16 -17.56
C ASP A 62 7.46 -11.72 -17.54
N HIS A 63 7.84 -11.16 -18.69
CA HIS A 63 8.22 -9.76 -18.81
C HIS A 63 7.04 -8.82 -18.53
N MET A 64 5.87 -9.06 -19.12
CA MET A 64 4.66 -8.28 -18.85
C MET A 64 4.32 -8.28 -17.36
N ARG A 65 4.37 -9.45 -16.71
CA ARG A 65 4.10 -9.60 -15.28
C ARG A 65 5.13 -8.85 -14.43
N GLU A 66 6.41 -8.89 -14.80
CA GLU A 66 7.47 -8.13 -14.15
C GLU A 66 7.19 -6.63 -14.20
N VAL A 67 6.89 -6.09 -15.39
CA VAL A 67 6.58 -4.68 -15.58
C VAL A 67 5.35 -4.27 -14.75
N ALA A 68 4.32 -5.12 -14.71
CA ALA A 68 3.15 -4.90 -13.87
C ALA A 68 3.48 -4.87 -12.37
N LEU A 69 4.44 -5.69 -11.90
CA LEU A 69 4.91 -5.69 -10.51
C LEU A 69 5.75 -4.44 -10.18
N ILE A 70 6.58 -3.98 -11.12
CA ILE A 70 7.42 -2.78 -10.97
C ILE A 70 6.57 -1.51 -10.83
N SER A 71 5.34 -1.49 -11.35
CA SER A 71 4.39 -0.39 -11.13
C SER A 71 4.09 -0.10 -9.64
N CYS A 72 4.49 -0.98 -8.72
CA CYS A 72 4.41 -0.76 -7.29
C CYS A 72 5.80 -0.70 -6.64
N GLU A 73 6.06 0.41 -5.95
CA GLU A 73 7.29 0.58 -5.18
C GLU A 73 7.53 -0.57 -4.18
N PRO A 74 8.79 -0.96 -3.91
CA PRO A 74 9.10 -2.10 -3.02
C PRO A 74 8.48 -2.01 -1.62
N LYS A 75 8.39 -0.79 -1.05
CA LYS A 75 7.77 -0.55 0.26
C LYS A 75 6.27 -0.82 0.20
N THR A 76 5.61 -0.36 -0.86
CA THR A 76 4.19 -0.61 -1.13
C THR A 76 3.92 -2.09 -1.36
N ARG A 77 4.80 -2.80 -2.09
CA ARG A 77 4.71 -4.27 -2.26
C ARG A 77 4.75 -5.01 -0.92
N SER A 78 5.58 -4.56 0.02
CA SER A 78 5.64 -5.15 1.37
C SER A 78 4.34 -4.93 2.16
N GLY A 79 3.75 -3.74 2.05
CA GLY A 79 2.44 -3.43 2.66
C GLY A 79 1.31 -4.27 2.07
N TYR A 80 1.26 -4.39 0.75
CA TYR A 80 0.32 -5.25 0.05
C TYR A 80 0.50 -6.73 0.40
N GLY A 81 1.74 -7.20 0.47
CA GLY A 81 2.05 -8.56 0.94
C GLY A 81 1.64 -8.82 2.39
N ALA A 82 1.59 -7.80 3.25
CA ALA A 82 1.02 -7.93 4.58
C ALA A 82 -0.52 -8.07 4.51
N GLY A 83 -1.19 -7.32 3.62
CA GLY A 83 -2.62 -7.47 3.33
C GLY A 83 -2.98 -8.88 2.87
N LEU A 84 -2.22 -9.41 1.91
CA LEU A 84 -2.35 -10.79 1.42
C LEU A 84 -2.22 -11.84 2.51
N LEU A 85 -1.28 -11.66 3.43
CA LEU A 85 -1.14 -12.54 4.58
C LEU A 85 -2.39 -12.51 5.46
N ARG A 86 -2.93 -11.32 5.76
CA ARG A 86 -4.16 -11.20 6.56
C ARG A 86 -5.37 -11.81 5.87
N PHE A 87 -5.51 -11.59 4.56
CA PHE A 87 -6.56 -12.22 3.77
C PHE A 87 -6.47 -13.74 3.79
N THR A 88 -5.25 -14.27 3.63
CA THR A 88 -5.01 -15.72 3.69
C THR A 88 -5.33 -16.28 5.07
N GLN A 89 -4.92 -15.62 6.14
CA GLN A 89 -5.24 -16.03 7.51
C GLN A 89 -6.75 -16.03 7.78
N TYR A 90 -7.46 -15.03 7.25
CA TYR A 90 -8.91 -14.97 7.32
C TYR A 90 -9.56 -16.15 6.59
N CYS A 91 -9.08 -16.46 5.38
CA CYS A 91 -9.55 -17.61 4.62
C CYS A 91 -9.25 -18.95 5.31
N ASP A 92 -8.05 -19.10 5.88
CA ASP A 92 -7.64 -20.30 6.63
C ASP A 92 -8.53 -20.49 7.87
N ALA A 93 -8.82 -19.42 8.61
CA ALA A 93 -9.66 -19.47 9.81
C ALA A 93 -11.11 -19.88 9.51
N LEU A 94 -11.61 -19.56 8.31
CA LEU A 94 -12.96 -19.92 7.87
C LEU A 94 -12.99 -21.20 7.01
N GLY A 95 -11.86 -21.85 6.78
CA GLY A 95 -11.78 -23.05 5.94
C GLY A 95 -12.10 -22.80 4.46
N ILE A 96 -11.92 -21.57 3.96
CA ILE A 96 -12.19 -21.22 2.56
C ILE A 96 -11.20 -21.96 1.65
N PRO A 97 -11.67 -22.80 0.70
CA PRO A 97 -10.82 -23.52 -0.24
C PRO A 97 -9.96 -22.59 -1.10
N GLU A 98 -8.80 -23.07 -1.54
CA GLU A 98 -7.87 -22.31 -2.39
C GLU A 98 -8.50 -21.78 -3.68
N ALA A 99 -9.39 -22.57 -4.27
CA ALA A 99 -10.08 -22.23 -5.51
C ALA A 99 -11.01 -21.00 -5.36
N ASP A 100 -11.53 -20.77 -4.15
CA ASP A 100 -12.49 -19.69 -3.88
C ASP A 100 -11.82 -18.39 -3.42
N ARG A 101 -10.49 -18.41 -3.25
CA ARG A 101 -9.70 -17.24 -2.79
C ARG A 101 -9.36 -16.28 -3.94
N MET A 102 -9.44 -16.75 -5.19
CA MET A 102 -9.28 -15.93 -6.39
C MET A 102 -9.99 -16.59 -7.58
N PRO A 103 -10.89 -15.88 -8.28
CA PRO A 103 -11.37 -14.53 -7.97
C PRO A 103 -12.20 -14.52 -6.68
N ALA A 104 -11.85 -13.64 -5.73
CA ALA A 104 -12.57 -13.55 -4.47
C ALA A 104 -13.96 -12.94 -4.71
N SER A 105 -15.01 -13.58 -4.20
CA SER A 105 -16.37 -13.06 -4.28
C SER A 105 -16.53 -11.77 -3.46
N GLU A 106 -17.52 -10.94 -3.81
CA GLU A 106 -17.81 -9.72 -3.04
C GLU A 106 -18.07 -10.04 -1.56
N LEU A 107 -18.78 -11.13 -1.29
CA LEU A 107 -19.06 -11.59 0.08
C LEU A 107 -17.78 -11.92 0.85
N LEU A 108 -16.82 -12.60 0.21
CA LEU A 108 -15.54 -12.92 0.82
C LEU A 108 -14.71 -11.66 1.10
N LEU A 109 -14.68 -10.72 0.15
CA LEU A 109 -13.99 -9.43 0.29
C LEU A 109 -14.62 -8.59 1.41
N ALA A 110 -15.95 -8.50 1.45
CA ALA A 110 -16.70 -7.78 2.47
C ALA A 110 -16.51 -8.41 3.85
N GLY A 111 -16.59 -9.74 3.95
CA GLY A 111 -16.30 -10.47 5.19
C GLY A 111 -14.88 -10.21 5.69
N PHE A 112 -13.88 -10.27 4.80
CA PHE A 112 -12.50 -9.93 5.13
C PHE A 112 -12.36 -8.48 5.62
N ALA A 113 -12.93 -7.50 4.92
CA ALA A 113 -12.92 -6.10 5.32
C ALA A 113 -13.57 -5.90 6.69
N SER A 114 -14.71 -6.56 6.95
CA SER A 114 -15.40 -6.50 8.24
C SER A 114 -14.55 -7.05 9.39
N SER A 115 -13.68 -8.03 9.13
CA SER A 115 -12.81 -8.63 10.15
C SER A 115 -11.80 -7.65 10.75
N ALA A 116 -11.54 -6.54 10.05
CA ALA A 116 -10.68 -5.43 10.46
C ALA A 116 -11.39 -4.43 11.39
N ALA A 117 -12.73 -4.43 11.44
CA ALA A 117 -13.53 -3.51 12.25
C ALA A 117 -13.09 -3.54 13.72
N ALA A 118 -12.90 -2.36 14.32
CA ALA A 118 -12.46 -2.14 15.70
C ALA A 118 -11.09 -2.77 16.09
N LYS A 119 -10.37 -3.41 15.15
CA LYS A 119 -9.05 -4.03 15.39
C LYS A 119 -7.90 -3.24 14.79
N VAL A 120 -8.15 -2.55 13.68
CA VAL A 120 -7.17 -1.72 12.98
C VAL A 120 -7.80 -0.41 12.55
N SER A 121 -6.98 0.57 12.16
CA SER A 121 -7.48 1.80 11.55
C SER A 121 -8.08 1.52 10.16
N GLY A 122 -9.05 2.32 9.73
CA GLY A 122 -9.62 2.20 8.39
C GLY A 122 -8.57 2.28 7.29
N GLY A 123 -7.61 3.20 7.39
CA GLY A 123 -6.48 3.27 6.43
C GLY A 123 -5.62 1.99 6.38
N ALA A 124 -5.53 1.23 7.47
CA ALA A 124 -4.86 -0.07 7.45
C ALA A 124 -5.71 -1.15 6.74
N ALA A 125 -7.02 -1.15 6.96
CA ALA A 125 -7.96 -2.02 6.26
C ALA A 125 -7.95 -1.76 4.74
N ASP A 126 -7.94 -0.48 4.33
CA ASP A 126 -7.83 -0.07 2.93
C ASP A 126 -6.51 -0.55 2.31
N THR A 127 -5.40 -0.42 3.03
CA THR A 127 -4.09 -0.90 2.57
C THR A 127 -4.09 -2.43 2.38
N TRP A 128 -4.75 -3.18 3.26
CA TRP A 128 -4.86 -4.62 3.12
C TRP A 128 -5.68 -5.01 1.90
N LEU A 129 -6.85 -4.39 1.73
CA LEU A 129 -7.73 -4.64 0.59
C LEU A 129 -7.08 -4.24 -0.73
N ALA A 130 -6.36 -3.11 -0.77
CA ALA A 130 -5.58 -2.69 -1.93
C ALA A 130 -4.53 -3.74 -2.31
N GLY A 131 -3.93 -4.41 -1.33
CA GLY A 131 -3.03 -5.54 -1.58
C GLY A 131 -3.72 -6.73 -2.23
N VAL A 132 -4.91 -7.10 -1.76
CA VAL A 132 -5.73 -8.17 -2.37
C VAL A 132 -6.17 -7.79 -3.78
N HIS A 133 -6.61 -6.56 -4.00
CA HIS A 133 -6.99 -6.04 -5.31
C HIS A 133 -5.80 -6.06 -6.28
N LYS A 134 -4.63 -5.56 -5.86
CA LYS A 134 -3.42 -5.57 -6.70
C LYS A 134 -3.00 -7.00 -7.05
N TRP A 135 -3.15 -7.94 -6.12
CA TRP A 135 -2.88 -9.35 -6.38
C TRP A 135 -3.80 -9.94 -7.45
N HIS A 136 -5.09 -9.58 -7.45
CA HIS A 136 -6.02 -9.94 -8.53
C HIS A 136 -5.59 -9.36 -9.87
N VAL A 137 -5.22 -8.08 -9.90
CA VAL A 137 -4.74 -7.39 -11.12
C VAL A 137 -3.51 -8.10 -11.72
N ILE A 138 -2.51 -8.43 -10.90
CA ILE A 138 -1.27 -9.09 -11.35
C ILE A 138 -1.53 -10.48 -11.93
N HIS A 139 -2.51 -11.20 -11.36
CA HIS A 139 -2.91 -12.53 -11.81
C HIS A 139 -4.07 -12.52 -12.80
N SER A 140 -4.44 -11.33 -13.32
CA SER A 140 -5.52 -11.12 -14.27
C SER A 140 -6.87 -11.74 -13.84
N ALA A 141 -7.12 -11.77 -12.53
CA ALA A 141 -8.38 -12.21 -11.98
C ALA A 141 -9.40 -11.06 -11.95
N PRO A 142 -10.68 -11.34 -12.27
CA PRO A 142 -11.77 -10.39 -12.04
C PRO A 142 -11.78 -9.86 -10.61
N TRP A 143 -12.07 -8.58 -10.46
CA TRP A 143 -12.32 -7.96 -9.16
C TRP A 143 -13.83 -7.83 -8.94
N HIS A 144 -14.33 -8.43 -7.85
CA HIS A 144 -15.75 -8.40 -7.50
C HIS A 144 -16.06 -7.45 -6.33
N GLY A 145 -15.36 -6.31 -6.23
CA GLY A 145 -15.74 -5.28 -5.28
C GLY A 145 -16.97 -4.49 -5.74
N GLY A 146 -17.99 -4.38 -4.89
CA GLY A 146 -19.24 -3.69 -5.21
C GLY A 146 -19.80 -2.86 -4.04
N ALA A 147 -21.13 -2.72 -4.02
CA ALA A 147 -21.85 -1.89 -3.05
C ALA A 147 -21.77 -2.44 -1.62
N LEU A 148 -21.79 -3.77 -1.44
CA LEU A 148 -21.70 -4.40 -0.12
C LEU A 148 -20.32 -4.13 0.48
N LEU A 149 -19.25 -4.34 -0.30
CA LEU A 149 -17.89 -4.06 0.15
C LEU A 149 -17.72 -2.58 0.54
N SER A 150 -18.28 -1.67 -0.25
CA SER A 150 -18.24 -0.22 0.02
C SER A 150 -18.98 0.15 1.32
N ALA A 151 -20.15 -0.44 1.55
CA ALA A 151 -20.91 -0.24 2.78
C ALA A 151 -20.15 -0.78 4.00
N VAL A 152 -19.51 -1.94 3.88
CA VAL A 152 -18.69 -2.52 4.95
C VAL A 152 -17.49 -1.65 5.27
N LEU A 153 -16.74 -1.17 4.27
CA LEU A 153 -15.59 -0.28 4.51
C LEU A 153 -16.02 1.01 5.22
N THR A 154 -17.17 1.57 4.84
CA THR A 154 -17.77 2.72 5.54
C THR A 154 -18.07 2.39 7.00
N GLY A 155 -18.58 1.18 7.28
CA GLY A 155 -18.78 0.68 8.64
C GLY A 155 -17.48 0.52 9.43
N VAL A 156 -16.44 -0.06 8.81
CA VAL A 156 -15.11 -0.23 9.43
C VAL A 156 -14.51 1.11 9.84
N GLU A 157 -14.62 2.14 8.99
CA GLU A 157 -14.14 3.49 9.30
C GLU A 157 -14.91 4.11 10.47
N LYS A 158 -16.22 3.87 10.58
CA LYS A 158 -17.04 4.30 11.72
C LYS A 158 -16.70 3.54 13.01
N CYS A 159 -16.34 2.26 12.91
CA CYS A 159 -15.91 1.44 14.04
C CYS A 159 -14.45 1.68 14.45
N THR A 160 -13.69 2.45 13.68
CA THR A 160 -12.29 2.76 13.98
C THR A 160 -12.22 3.66 15.21
N PRO A 161 -11.58 3.22 16.32
CA PRO A 161 -11.58 3.97 17.56
C PRO A 161 -10.90 5.33 17.38
N ALA A 162 -11.44 6.36 18.02
CA ALA A 162 -10.92 7.73 17.93
C ALA A 162 -9.43 7.81 18.31
N THR A 163 -8.97 6.98 19.24
CA THR A 163 -7.57 6.87 19.66
C THR A 163 -6.62 6.40 18.55
N SER A 164 -7.14 5.75 17.50
CA SER A 164 -6.36 5.33 16.33
C SER A 164 -6.38 6.35 15.19
N ARG A 165 -7.22 7.39 15.30
CA ARG A 165 -7.24 8.50 14.35
C ARG A 165 -6.11 9.44 14.73
N ARG A 166 -5.18 9.66 13.81
CA ARG A 166 -4.15 10.66 13.98
C ARG A 166 -4.79 12.03 13.84
N GLU A 167 -4.68 12.87 14.87
CA GLU A 167 -5.07 14.26 14.78
C GLU A 167 -4.38 14.92 13.58
N LEU A 168 -5.13 15.75 12.84
CA LEU A 168 -4.55 16.60 11.81
C LEU A 168 -3.45 17.43 12.46
N ARG A 169 -2.25 17.42 11.84
CA ARG A 169 -1.19 18.30 12.31
C ARG A 169 -1.67 19.73 12.13
N PRO A 170 -1.51 20.62 13.13
CA PRO A 170 -1.88 22.02 12.96
C PRO A 170 -1.08 22.61 11.78
N PRO A 171 -1.67 23.57 11.05
CA PRO A 171 -0.96 24.24 9.97
C PRO A 171 0.31 24.90 10.50
N ILE A 172 1.35 24.92 9.68
CA ILE A 172 2.51 25.76 9.97
C ILE A 172 2.05 27.20 9.84
N THR A 173 2.15 27.99 10.90
CA THR A 173 1.77 29.40 10.91
C THR A 173 2.97 30.28 10.58
N PHE A 174 2.70 31.54 10.24
CA PHE A 174 3.75 32.54 10.06
C PHE A 174 4.59 32.75 11.33
N GLU A 175 3.99 32.63 12.52
CA GLU A 175 4.70 32.69 13.81
C GLU A 175 5.76 31.58 13.93
N HIS A 176 5.48 30.38 13.45
CA HIS A 176 6.48 29.31 13.39
C HIS A 176 7.63 29.66 12.45
N MET A 177 7.34 30.31 11.31
CA MET A 177 8.38 30.78 10.39
C MET A 177 9.23 31.89 11.02
N GLN A 178 8.62 32.82 11.76
CA GLN A 178 9.35 33.87 12.49
C GLN A 178 10.23 33.29 13.61
N ALA A 179 9.71 32.33 14.38
CA ALA A 179 10.47 31.65 15.43
C ALA A 179 11.64 30.85 14.84
N LEU A 180 11.43 30.18 13.70
CA LEU A 180 12.49 29.49 12.97
C LEU A 180 13.56 30.47 12.49
N PHE A 181 13.17 31.60 11.88
CA PHE A 181 14.10 32.61 11.40
C PHE A 181 14.95 33.19 12.53
N ALA A 182 14.33 33.52 13.67
CA ALA A 182 15.01 34.08 14.83
C ALA A 182 16.06 33.13 15.43
N GLY A 183 15.88 31.82 15.28
CA GLY A 183 16.81 30.80 15.75
C GLY A 183 17.95 30.45 14.79
N LEU A 184 17.95 31.00 13.57
CA LEU A 184 18.93 30.66 12.53
C LEU A 184 19.97 31.76 12.35
N ASN A 185 21.24 31.38 12.18
CA ASN A 185 22.29 32.32 11.80
C ASN A 185 22.50 32.31 10.28
N LEU A 186 21.90 33.26 9.55
CA LEU A 186 21.99 33.29 8.09
C LEU A 186 23.40 33.54 7.51
N LYS A 187 24.38 33.89 8.33
CA LYS A 187 25.80 33.92 7.90
C LYS A 187 26.40 32.52 7.82
N ASN A 188 25.76 31.52 8.44
CA ASN A 188 26.10 30.11 8.32
C ASN A 188 25.36 29.52 7.10
N THR A 189 26.12 28.92 6.18
CA THR A 189 25.58 28.30 4.96
C THR A 189 24.58 27.20 5.25
N ARG A 190 24.74 26.45 6.35
CA ARG A 190 23.78 25.43 6.78
C ARG A 190 22.43 26.03 7.16
N ASP A 191 22.44 27.06 8.00
CA ASP A 191 21.22 27.68 8.52
C ASP A 191 20.49 28.46 7.42
N ALA A 192 21.24 29.11 6.53
CA ALA A 192 20.68 29.73 5.33
C ALA A 192 19.98 28.71 4.41
N ALA A 193 20.56 27.51 4.24
CA ALA A 193 19.94 26.44 3.47
C ALA A 193 18.66 25.89 4.15
N VAL A 194 18.67 25.74 5.48
CA VAL A 194 17.47 25.35 6.25
C VAL A 194 16.36 26.38 6.07
N TRP A 195 16.68 27.68 6.17
CA TRP A 195 15.71 28.75 5.96
C TRP A 195 15.13 28.75 4.54
N ALA A 196 15.97 28.57 3.52
CA ALA A 196 15.53 28.52 2.14
C ALA A 196 14.56 27.35 1.89
N VAL A 197 14.89 26.14 2.35
CA VAL A 197 14.01 24.96 2.20
C VAL A 197 12.71 25.13 2.97
N ALA A 198 12.77 25.65 4.20
CA ALA A 198 11.57 25.90 5.00
C ALA A 198 10.65 26.94 4.35
N SER A 199 11.22 28.01 3.80
CA SER A 199 10.48 29.07 3.10
C SER A 199 9.81 28.53 1.84
N VAL A 200 10.54 27.78 1.01
CA VAL A 200 9.97 27.15 -0.19
C VAL A 200 8.86 26.17 0.19
N ALA A 201 9.06 25.32 1.20
CA ALA A 201 8.04 24.38 1.65
C ALA A 201 6.79 25.11 2.17
N TYR A 202 6.95 26.17 2.97
CA TYR A 202 5.84 26.98 3.48
C TYR A 202 5.05 27.61 2.32
N TRP A 203 5.71 28.37 1.45
CA TRP A 203 5.03 29.11 0.37
C TRP A 203 4.53 28.22 -0.78
N ALA A 204 5.13 27.05 -1.00
CA ALA A 204 4.67 26.12 -2.04
C ALA A 204 3.56 25.17 -1.55
N CYS A 205 3.52 24.83 -0.25
CA CYS A 205 2.48 23.95 0.31
C CYS A 205 1.29 24.73 0.88
N CYS A 206 1.47 25.98 1.29
CA CYS A 206 0.35 26.91 1.47
C CYS A 206 -0.20 27.23 0.07
N ARG A 207 -1.20 26.46 -0.37
CA ARG A 207 -2.03 26.93 -1.49
C ARG A 207 -2.55 28.30 -1.09
N TYR A 208 -2.33 29.31 -1.93
CA TYR A 208 -2.99 30.59 -1.78
C TYR A 208 -4.49 30.34 -1.99
N ASP A 209 -5.21 30.10 -0.90
CA ASP A 209 -6.65 30.27 -0.89
C ASP A 209 -6.89 31.70 -1.39
N HIS A 210 -7.64 31.83 -2.47
CA HIS A 210 -7.77 33.03 -3.28
C HIS A 210 -8.16 34.29 -2.47
N HIS A 211 -7.18 35.00 -1.90
CA HIS A 211 -7.30 36.40 -1.51
C HIS A 211 -6.00 37.12 -1.83
N LEU A 212 -5.89 37.45 -3.12
CA LEU A 212 -5.04 38.49 -3.68
C LEU A 212 -5.31 39.82 -2.96
N VAL A 213 -4.45 40.22 -2.03
CA VAL A 213 -4.10 41.63 -1.80
C VAL A 213 -2.64 41.69 -1.31
N LEU A 214 -1.83 42.49 -2.02
CA LEU A 214 -0.48 42.98 -1.68
C LEU A 214 0.72 42.03 -1.86
N VAL A 215 1.02 41.71 -3.14
CA VAL A 215 2.41 41.73 -3.60
C VAL A 215 2.69 43.13 -4.16
N HIS A 216 2.75 44.13 -3.27
CA HIS A 216 3.37 45.42 -3.57
C HIS A 216 3.76 46.10 -2.26
N LEU A 217 4.89 45.68 -1.67
CA LEU A 217 5.85 46.51 -0.91
C LEU A 217 6.82 45.59 -0.14
N MET A 218 8.11 45.90 -0.29
CA MET A 218 9.28 45.30 0.38
C MET A 218 9.90 44.06 -0.27
N LEU A 219 10.51 44.25 -1.44
CA LEU A 219 11.97 44.44 -1.56
C LEU A 219 12.29 45.09 -2.92
#